data_AF-A0A429RTL1-F1
#
_entry.id   AF-A0A429RTL1-F1
#
_cell.length_a   1.000
_cell.length_b   1.000
_cell.length_c   1.000
_cell.angle_alpha   90.00
_cell.angle_beta   90.00
_cell.angle_gamma   90.00
#
_symmetry.space_group_name_H-M   'P 1'
#
loop_
_entity.id
_entity.type
_entity.pdbx_description
1 polymer ?
#
loop_
_entity_poly.entity_id
_entity_poly.type
_entity_poly.pdbx_seq_one_letter_code
_entity_poly.pdbx_strand_id
1 'polypeptide(L)' 'MSEPQRDLVGYGAEPPHAAWPGGARVAVSLVLNYEEGGES' A
#
# COMPACT_ATOMS: atom_id res chain seq x y z
N MET A 1 -28.28 2.53 10.84
CA MET A 1 -27.54 2.31 9.58
C MET A 1 -26.15 1.87 9.98
N SER A 2 -25.73 0.67 9.59
CA SER A 2 -24.39 0.16 9.91
C SER A 2 -23.37 0.88 9.04
N GLU A 3 -22.35 1.46 9.67
CA GLU A 3 -21.19 1.98 8.94
C GLU A 3 -20.56 0.86 8.09
N PRO A 4 -20.12 1.15 6.85
CA PRO A 4 -19.46 0.16 6.02
C PRO A 4 -18.13 -0.26 6.66
N GLN A 5 -17.88 -1.57 6.73
CA GLN A 5 -16.64 -2.13 7.28
C GLN A 5 -15.39 -1.74 6.46
N ARG A 6 -15.58 -1.21 5.25
CA ARG A 6 -14.52 -0.84 4.32
C ARG A 6 -14.53 0.67 4.13
N ASP A 7 -13.34 1.25 4.16
CA ASP A 7 -13.13 2.58 3.62
C ASP A 7 -13.27 2.52 2.08
N LEU A 8 -14.27 3.23 1.56
CA LEU A 8 -14.56 3.32 0.12
C LEU A 8 -13.99 4.58 -0.53
N VAL A 9 -13.44 5.51 0.27
CA VAL A 9 -13.00 6.83 -0.20
C VAL A 9 -11.48 6.95 -0.15
N GLY A 10 -10.85 6.48 0.93
CA GLY A 10 -9.41 6.61 1.14
C GLY A 10 -8.97 8.07 1.08
N TYR A 11 -7.87 8.35 0.38
CA TYR A 11 -7.32 9.70 0.23
C TYR A 11 -8.12 10.63 -0.69
N GLY A 12 -9.14 10.13 -1.39
CA GLY A 12 -9.92 10.94 -2.33
C GLY A 12 -9.06 11.62 -3.40
N ALA A 13 -9.40 12.87 -3.75
CA ALA A 13 -8.71 13.63 -4.80
C ALA A 13 -7.37 14.26 -4.34
N GLU A 14 -7.10 14.28 -3.04
CA GLU A 14 -5.96 15.00 -2.44
C GLU A 14 -5.08 14.04 -1.62
N PRO A 15 -4.33 13.14 -2.28
CA PRO A 15 -3.39 12.27 -1.59
C PRO A 15 -2.19 13.05 -1.03
N PRO A 16 -1.61 12.61 0.11
CA PRO A 16 -0.47 13.27 0.70
C PRO A 16 0.77 13.14 -0.19
N HIS A 17 1.64 14.16 -0.15
CA HIS A 17 2.94 14.08 -0.81
C HIS A 17 3.87 13.14 -0.03
N ALA A 18 4.32 12.05 -0.67
CA ALA A 18 5.06 10.98 -0.01
C ALA A 18 6.45 11.37 0.55
N ALA A 19 7.04 12.47 0.05
CA ALA A 19 8.29 13.05 0.54
C ALA A 19 9.45 12.02 0.71
N TRP A 20 9.66 11.17 -0.29
CA TRP A 20 10.70 10.15 -0.25
C TRP A 20 12.11 10.74 -0.04
N PRO A 21 13.02 10.00 0.62
CA PRO A 21 14.37 10.46 0.88
C PRO A 21 15.08 10.96 -0.39
N GLY A 22 15.83 12.06 -0.27
CA GLY A 22 16.57 12.66 -1.39
C GLY A 22 15.69 13.28 -2.49
N GLY A 23 14.39 13.47 -2.24
CA GLY A 23 13.47 13.99 -3.25
C GLY A 23 13.15 12.97 -4.35
N ALA A 24 13.25 11.67 -4.04
CA ALA A 24 12.95 10.61 -5.01
C ALA A 24 11.49 10.70 -5.48
N ARG A 25 11.28 10.52 -6.79
CA ARG A 25 9.95 10.62 -7.43
C ARG A 25 9.12 9.35 -7.30
N VAL A 26 9.76 8.22 -6.99
CA VAL A 26 9.15 6.90 -6.86
C VAL A 26 9.92 6.08 -5.83
N ALA A 27 9.21 5.25 -5.07
CA ALA A 27 9.79 4.20 -4.25
C ALA A 27 9.60 2.86 -4.96
N VAL A 28 10.66 2.06 -5.08
CA VAL A 28 10.61 0.72 -5.67
C VAL A 28 10.73 -0.29 -4.53
N SER A 29 9.78 -1.22 -4.46
CA SER A 29 9.78 -2.31 -3.47
C SER A 29 9.84 -3.64 -4.20
N LEU A 30 10.97 -4.32 -4.11
CA LEU A 30 11.13 -5.68 -4.62
C LEU A 30 10.78 -6.65 -3.51
N VAL A 31 9.81 -7.51 -3.77
CA VAL A 31 9.33 -8.53 -2.82
C VAL A 31 9.61 -9.90 -3.40
N LEU A 32 10.33 -10.73 -2.64
CA LEU A 32 10.51 -12.13 -2.95
C LEU A 32 9.78 -12.94 -1.88
N ASN A 33 8.68 -13.56 -2.29
CA ASN A 33 8.02 -14.53 -1.45
C ASN A 33 8.69 -15.89 -1.67
N TYR A 34 8.93 -16.59 -0.57
CA TYR A 34 9.36 -17.98 -0.59
C TYR A 34 8.37 -18.78 0.24
N GLU A 35 7.42 -19.40 -0.44
CA GLU A 35 6.29 -20.13 0.15
C GLU A 35 6.34 -21.64 -0.21
N GLU A 36 7.36 -22.04 -0.96
CA GLU A 36 7.56 -23.43 -1.39
C GLU A 36 7.67 -24.36 -0.17
N GLY A 37 6.87 -25.43 -0.15
CA GLY A 37 6.81 -26.41 0.95
C GLY A 37 5.82 -26.07 2.08
N GLY A 38 4.94 -25.09 1.90
CA GLY A 38 3.86 -24.74 2.85
C GLY A 38 2.67 -25.70 2.86
N GLU A 39 2.68 -26.70 1.98
CA GLU A 39 1.66 -27.74 1.89
C GLU A 39 2.13 -29.00 2.65
N SER A 40 1.38 -29.34 3.69
CA SER A 40 1.44 -30.60 4.45
C SER A 40 0.15 -31.38 4.26
#